data_AF-A0A8S2N2Q8-F1
#
_entry.id   AF-A0A8S2N2Q8-F1
#
_cell.length_a   1.000
_cell.length_b   1.000
_cell.length_c   1.000
_cell.angle_alpha   90.00
_cell.angle_beta   90.00
_cell.angle_gamma   90.00
#
_symmetry.space_group_name_H-M   'P 1'
#
loop_
_entity.id
_entity.type
_entity.pdbx_description
1 polymer ?
#
loop_
_entity_poly.entity_id
_entity_poly.type
_entity_poly.pdbx_seq_one_letter_code
_entity_poly.pdbx_strand_id
1 'polypeptide(L)'
;MCGICFCLHTQLIPLSIDYKPLNARGPDFQTQHGPISLTSNLYVTFAVSVLALRGYKQQQQPFIDEDGNILLFNGEIYEGTLQISADDNDGVVLSQHLKQCSTDIDICNLISALEGCFAFIYFQKKTNSLYYGRDRLGRRSLLYSTETDPQSNIKMILSSVQLNNLSYSELDSNILHKLTVIEADHTYRIDFIPYVNHSIDRIIHAPPDILLNELESNSEFQNASKTFLNQLQNAVQRRVINIPSLCRQCKQFADSILRPLNGCQHAKLAILFSGGIDSTVLASLVDRVLPINEPIDLLNVAFFSAVSAPPADRQTGNICIILSQQPGRDQKTALIEKNCRRSP
;
A
#
# COMPACT_ATOMS: atom_id res chain seq x y z
N MET A 1 -3.92 2.21 5.79
CA MET A 1 -3.51 0.78 5.97
C MET A 1 -3.01 0.65 7.39
N CYS A 2 -3.01 -0.52 8.02
CA CYS A 2 -2.39 -0.67 9.32
C CYS A 2 -0.87 -0.37 9.28
N GLY A 3 -0.26 -0.21 10.45
CA GLY A 3 1.18 -0.11 10.67
C GLY A 3 1.59 -1.06 11.80
N ILE A 4 2.65 -1.84 11.59
CA ILE A 4 3.20 -2.77 12.58
C ILE A 4 4.65 -2.39 12.88
N CYS A 5 5.08 -2.63 14.12
CA CYS A 5 6.43 -2.34 14.57
C CYS A 5 6.88 -3.36 15.63
N PHE A 6 8.14 -3.76 15.52
CA PHE A 6 8.89 -4.51 16.52
C PHE A 6 10.21 -3.79 16.78
N CYS A 7 10.61 -3.71 18.04
CA CYS A 7 11.90 -3.19 18.44
C CYS A 7 12.59 -4.16 19.41
N LEU A 8 13.82 -4.54 19.10
CA LEU A 8 14.74 -5.22 20.00
C LEU A 8 15.70 -4.20 20.60
N HIS A 9 15.82 -4.18 21.93
CA HIS A 9 16.59 -3.17 22.65
C HIS A 9 17.19 -3.72 23.95
N THR A 10 18.18 -3.02 24.51
CA THR A 10 18.97 -3.52 25.66
C THR A 10 18.56 -2.97 27.03
N GLN A 11 17.53 -2.12 27.10
CA GLN A 11 17.04 -1.56 28.37
C GLN A 11 15.52 -1.49 28.33
N LEU A 12 14.83 -1.57 29.46
CA LEU A 12 13.36 -1.61 29.54
C LEU A 12 12.62 -0.61 28.63
N ILE A 13 13.14 0.60 28.44
CA ILE A 13 12.50 1.62 27.61
C ILE A 13 13.36 1.87 26.37
N PRO A 14 12.84 1.64 25.14
CA PRO A 14 13.57 2.00 23.93
C PRO A 14 13.68 3.53 23.81
N LEU A 15 14.91 4.03 23.70
CA LEU A 15 15.19 5.44 23.44
C LEU A 15 14.96 5.75 21.96
N SER A 16 14.40 6.93 21.67
CA SER A 16 14.39 7.50 20.31
C SER A 16 13.48 6.80 19.27
N ILE A 17 12.29 6.32 19.67
CA ILE A 17 11.24 5.90 18.72
C ILE A 17 10.12 6.94 18.71
N ASP A 18 9.87 7.59 17.57
CA ASP A 18 8.66 8.38 17.34
C ASP A 18 7.59 7.52 16.68
N TYR A 19 6.53 7.19 17.41
CA TYR A 19 5.41 6.41 16.87
C TYR A 19 4.42 7.24 16.05
N LYS A 20 4.55 8.56 15.95
CA LYS A 20 3.62 9.40 15.16
C LYS A 20 3.49 8.95 13.69
N PRO A 21 4.57 8.61 12.96
CA PRO A 21 4.46 8.11 11.59
C PRO A 21 3.71 6.78 11.52
N LEU A 22 3.90 5.90 12.51
CA LEU A 22 3.16 4.64 12.60
C LEU A 22 1.67 4.90 12.85
N ASN A 23 1.36 5.77 13.81
CA ASN A 23 0.01 6.14 14.22
C ASN A 23 -0.82 6.79 13.11
N ALA A 24 -0.16 7.51 12.18
CA ALA A 24 -0.81 8.11 11.02
C ALA A 24 -1.36 7.06 10.03
N ARG A 25 -0.90 5.80 10.09
CA ARG A 25 -1.37 4.73 9.20
C ARG A 25 -2.75 4.21 9.62
N GLY A 26 -2.98 4.10 10.92
CA GLY A 26 -4.21 3.55 11.51
C GLY A 26 -4.63 4.29 12.79
N PRO A 27 -5.38 5.39 12.68
CA PRO A 27 -5.82 6.17 13.84
C PRO A 27 -6.95 5.50 14.64
N ASP A 28 -7.58 4.44 14.13
CA ASP A 28 -8.78 3.85 14.74
C ASP A 28 -8.47 3.06 16.01
N PHE A 29 -7.29 2.44 16.07
CA PHE A 29 -6.80 1.76 17.26
C PHE A 29 -5.27 1.73 17.28
N GLN A 30 -4.67 2.03 18.42
CA GLN A 30 -3.23 2.07 18.60
C GLN A 30 -2.87 1.41 19.92
N THR A 31 -1.87 0.55 19.92
CA THR A 31 -1.37 -0.03 21.16
C THR A 31 0.10 -0.38 21.09
N GLN A 32 0.69 -0.53 22.26
CA GLN A 32 2.03 -1.07 22.45
C GLN A 32 1.95 -2.25 23.41
N HIS A 33 2.79 -3.25 23.18
CA HIS A 33 2.89 -4.43 24.03
C HIS A 33 4.36 -4.73 24.36
N GLY A 34 4.64 -4.99 25.63
CA GLY A 34 6.00 -5.09 26.18
C GLY A 34 6.37 -3.88 27.05
N PRO A 35 7.66 -3.75 27.44
CA PRO A 35 8.78 -4.60 27.06
C PRO A 35 8.66 -6.04 27.58
N ILE A 36 8.97 -7.04 26.75
CA ILE A 36 9.12 -8.44 27.14
C ILE A 36 10.60 -8.74 27.27
N SER A 37 11.05 -9.23 28.43
CA SER A 37 12.42 -9.69 28.62
C SER A 37 12.64 -11.01 27.86
N LEU A 38 13.65 -11.02 26.99
CA LEU A 38 14.15 -12.23 26.33
C LEU A 38 15.39 -12.77 27.04
N THR A 39 16.22 -11.88 27.58
CA THR A 39 17.33 -12.19 28.49
C THR A 39 17.42 -11.08 29.57
N SER A 40 18.42 -11.14 30.45
CA SER A 40 18.72 -10.07 31.41
C SER A 40 18.96 -8.70 30.74
N ASN A 41 19.46 -8.70 29.50
CA ASN A 41 19.91 -7.50 28.79
C ASN A 41 19.25 -7.32 27.42
N LEU A 42 18.27 -8.14 27.05
CA LEU A 42 17.52 -8.00 25.80
C LEU A 42 16.02 -7.97 26.10
N TYR A 43 15.37 -6.98 25.51
CA TYR A 43 13.95 -6.73 25.64
C TYR A 43 13.35 -6.48 24.26
N VAL A 44 12.08 -6.83 24.11
CA VAL A 44 11.32 -6.55 22.89
C VAL A 44 10.06 -5.79 23.18
N THR A 45 9.74 -4.84 22.31
CA THR A 45 8.49 -4.07 22.33
C THR A 45 7.82 -4.18 20.97
N PHE A 46 6.51 -4.33 20.98
CA PHE A 46 5.66 -4.38 19.81
C PHE A 46 4.77 -3.14 19.80
N ALA A 47 4.49 -2.59 18.62
CA ALA A 47 3.54 -1.51 18.47
C ALA A 47 2.72 -1.71 17.20
N VAL A 48 1.46 -1.33 17.24
CA VAL A 48 0.55 -1.45 16.10
C VAL A 48 -0.42 -0.27 16.05
N SER A 49 -0.76 0.10 14.83
CA SER A 49 -1.73 1.13 14.48
C SER A 49 -2.67 0.55 13.44
N VAL A 50 -3.96 0.43 13.77
CA VAL A 50 -4.98 -0.27 12.96
C VAL A 50 -5.88 0.75 12.27
N LEU A 51 -6.09 0.54 10.97
CA LEU A 51 -7.12 1.22 10.19
C LEU A 51 -8.22 0.20 9.88
N ALA A 52 -9.39 0.38 10.48
CA ALA A 52 -10.52 -0.53 10.34
C ALA A 52 -11.22 -0.28 8.98
N LEU A 53 -10.83 -1.02 7.95
CA LEU A 53 -11.43 -0.93 6.60
C LEU A 53 -12.53 -1.97 6.35
N ARG A 54 -12.59 -3.06 7.13
CA ARG A 54 -13.55 -4.16 6.97
C ARG A 54 -14.00 -4.69 8.33
N GLY A 55 -15.25 -5.17 8.40
CA GLY A 55 -15.86 -5.77 9.58
C GLY A 55 -16.60 -4.77 10.49
N TYR A 56 -17.58 -5.28 11.24
CA TYR A 56 -18.36 -4.50 12.22
C TYR A 56 -17.70 -4.43 13.61
N LYS A 57 -16.67 -5.23 13.85
CA LYS A 57 -15.91 -5.26 15.10
C LYS A 57 -14.50 -4.75 14.85
N GLN A 58 -14.11 -3.73 15.61
CA GLN A 58 -12.71 -3.28 15.66
C GLN A 58 -11.86 -4.39 16.29
N GLN A 59 -11.19 -5.17 15.45
CA GLN A 59 -10.27 -6.18 15.96
C GLN A 59 -8.97 -5.51 16.39
N GLN A 60 -8.66 -5.65 17.68
CA GLN A 60 -7.47 -5.11 18.31
C GLN A 60 -6.27 -6.02 17.99
N GLN A 61 -5.16 -5.41 17.62
CA GLN A 61 -3.85 -6.07 17.49
C GLN A 61 -2.93 -5.57 18.62
N PRO A 62 -1.81 -6.24 18.94
CA PRO A 62 -1.37 -7.52 18.39
C PRO A 62 -2.31 -8.66 18.79
N PHE A 63 -2.38 -9.70 17.97
CA PHE A 63 -3.07 -10.92 18.34
C PHE A 63 -2.19 -11.70 19.30
N ILE A 64 -2.65 -11.92 20.53
CA ILE A 64 -1.92 -12.65 21.57
C ILE A 64 -2.72 -13.89 21.92
N ASP A 65 -2.10 -15.06 21.81
CA ASP A 65 -2.72 -16.33 22.19
C ASP A 65 -2.43 -16.72 23.64
N GLU A 66 -3.03 -17.80 24.11
CA GLU A 66 -2.88 -18.28 25.48
C GLU A 66 -1.49 -18.87 25.80
N ASP A 67 -0.71 -19.21 24.77
CA ASP A 67 0.69 -19.65 24.92
C ASP A 67 1.66 -18.45 24.98
N GLY A 68 1.13 -17.23 24.84
CA GLY A 68 1.88 -15.98 24.82
C GLY A 68 2.55 -15.69 23.49
N ASN A 69 2.19 -16.39 22.40
CA ASN A 69 2.64 -16.02 21.06
C ASN A 69 1.96 -14.73 20.63
N ILE A 70 2.65 -13.94 19.81
CA ILE A 70 2.22 -12.59 19.43
C ILE A 70 2.31 -12.45 17.91
N LEU A 71 1.20 -12.13 17.25
CA LEU A 71 1.15 -11.81 15.82
C LEU A 71 0.78 -10.34 15.60
N LEU A 72 1.59 -9.66 14.81
CA LEU A 72 1.27 -8.37 14.20
C LEU A 72 1.11 -8.59 12.70
N PHE A 73 -0.01 -8.15 12.14
CA PHE A 73 -0.37 -8.40 10.75
C PHE A 73 -0.86 -7.13 10.06
N ASN A 74 -0.18 -6.75 8.99
CA ASN A 74 -0.56 -5.64 8.13
C ASN A 74 -0.85 -6.15 6.73
N GLY A 75 -2.11 -6.48 6.44
CA GLY A 75 -2.45 -7.05 5.15
C GLY A 75 -3.84 -7.65 5.06
N GLU A 76 -4.05 -8.34 3.96
CA GLU A 76 -5.23 -9.14 3.67
C GLU A 76 -4.78 -10.48 3.08
N ILE A 77 -5.43 -11.57 3.47
CA ILE A 77 -5.29 -12.89 2.87
C ILE A 77 -6.50 -13.09 1.94
N TYR A 78 -6.24 -13.41 0.69
CA TYR A 78 -7.25 -13.55 -0.35
C TYR A 78 -7.65 -15.01 -0.54
N GLU A 79 -6.66 -15.86 -0.81
CA GLU A 79 -6.82 -17.26 -1.12
C GLU A 79 -5.63 -18.07 -0.55
N GLY A 80 -5.58 -19.37 -0.87
CA GLY A 80 -4.51 -20.28 -0.48
C GLY A 80 -4.98 -21.36 0.49
N THR A 81 -4.06 -21.81 1.35
CA THR A 81 -4.33 -22.93 2.26
C THR A 81 -5.27 -22.59 3.41
N LEU A 82 -5.42 -21.30 3.74
CA LEU A 82 -6.32 -20.84 4.79
C LEU A 82 -7.68 -20.48 4.19
N GLN A 83 -8.73 -21.14 4.67
CA GLN A 83 -10.11 -20.79 4.36
C GLN A 83 -10.55 -19.68 5.31
N ILE A 84 -10.77 -18.48 4.77
CA ILE A 84 -11.22 -17.31 5.52
C ILE A 84 -12.64 -16.99 5.06
N SER A 85 -13.61 -17.09 5.96
CA SER A 85 -14.99 -16.72 5.65
C SER A 85 -15.17 -15.20 5.63
N ALA A 86 -16.27 -14.72 5.04
CA ALA A 86 -16.53 -13.28 4.91
C ALA A 86 -16.64 -12.53 6.25
N ASP A 87 -16.94 -13.25 7.34
CA ASP A 87 -17.07 -12.71 8.69
C ASP A 87 -15.80 -12.92 9.55
N ASP A 88 -14.81 -13.64 9.02
CA ASP A 88 -13.55 -13.91 9.73
C ASP A 88 -12.60 -12.71 9.68
N ASN A 89 -11.65 -12.71 10.62
CA ASN A 89 -10.51 -11.82 10.59
C ASN A 89 -9.27 -12.62 10.21
N ASP A 90 -8.67 -12.29 9.06
CA ASP A 90 -7.51 -12.97 8.48
C ASP A 90 -6.37 -13.14 9.51
N GLY A 91 -6.10 -12.10 10.30
CA GLY A 91 -5.06 -12.11 11.32
C GLY A 91 -5.34 -13.07 12.47
N VAL A 92 -6.60 -13.19 12.90
CA VAL A 92 -7.01 -14.17 13.92
C VAL A 92 -6.85 -15.59 13.39
N VAL A 93 -7.35 -15.87 12.18
CA VAL A 93 -7.24 -17.19 11.55
C VAL A 93 -5.79 -17.58 11.36
N LEU A 94 -4.95 -16.66 10.88
CA LEU A 94 -3.51 -16.88 10.74
C LEU A 94 -2.84 -17.15 12.09
N SER A 95 -3.18 -16.39 13.15
CA SER A 95 -2.63 -16.60 14.49
C SER A 95 -2.94 -18.01 15.02
N GLN A 96 -4.17 -18.51 14.79
CA GLN A 96 -4.58 -19.85 15.21
C GLN A 96 -3.79 -20.96 14.50
N HIS A 97 -3.50 -20.79 13.21
CA HIS A 97 -2.72 -21.77 12.45
C HIS A 97 -1.23 -21.70 12.81
N LEU A 98 -0.67 -20.50 12.98
CA LEU A 98 0.73 -20.31 13.41
C LEU A 98 1.00 -20.94 14.78
N LYS A 99 0.01 -20.92 15.68
CA LYS A 99 0.09 -21.58 16.97
C LYS A 99 0.26 -23.11 16.86
N GLN A 100 -0.31 -23.72 15.82
CA GLN A 100 -0.21 -25.17 15.57
C GLN A 100 1.15 -25.57 14.96
N CYS A 101 1.88 -24.61 14.37
CA CYS A 101 3.21 -24.86 13.80
C CYS A 101 4.24 -25.16 14.90
N SER A 102 4.95 -26.28 14.77
CA SER A 102 5.94 -26.73 15.76
C SER A 102 7.38 -26.54 15.31
N THR A 103 7.61 -26.40 14.00
CA THR A 103 8.94 -26.27 13.40
C THR A 103 9.03 -25.05 12.48
N ASP A 104 10.25 -24.61 12.20
CA ASP A 104 10.57 -23.55 11.24
C ASP A 104 9.99 -23.86 9.84
N ILE A 105 9.99 -25.16 9.48
CA ILE A 105 9.47 -25.66 8.20
C ILE A 105 7.94 -25.54 8.17
N ASP A 106 7.24 -25.84 9.27
CA ASP A 106 5.78 -25.70 9.34
C ASP A 106 5.36 -24.23 9.13
N ILE A 107 6.06 -23.29 9.79
CA ILE A 107 5.80 -21.85 9.64
C ILE A 107 6.11 -21.43 8.20
N CYS A 108 7.26 -21.85 7.65
CA CYS A 108 7.62 -21.52 6.28
C CYS A 108 6.59 -22.04 5.27
N ASN A 109 6.15 -23.29 5.41
CA ASN A 109 5.14 -23.89 4.53
C ASN A 109 3.80 -23.15 4.62
N LEU A 110 3.35 -22.83 5.83
CA LEU A 110 2.13 -22.06 6.05
C LEU A 110 2.21 -20.70 5.35
N ILE A 111 3.25 -19.91 5.63
CA ILE A 111 3.41 -18.56 5.06
C ILE A 111 3.62 -18.61 3.53
N SER A 112 4.39 -19.57 3.02
CA SER A 112 4.64 -19.74 1.58
C SER A 112 3.38 -20.05 0.78
N ALA A 113 2.36 -20.61 1.43
CA ALA A 113 1.12 -21.03 0.81
C ALA A 113 -0.03 -20.02 0.99
N LEU A 114 0.25 -18.84 1.56
CA LEU A 114 -0.72 -17.74 1.65
C LEU A 114 -0.72 -16.94 0.35
N GLU A 115 -1.91 -16.67 -0.17
CA GLU A 115 -2.09 -15.72 -1.28
C GLU A 115 -2.75 -14.46 -0.74
N GLY A 116 -2.01 -13.35 -0.71
CA GLY A 116 -2.48 -12.13 -0.08
C GLY A 116 -1.48 -10.99 -0.17
N CYS A 117 -1.87 -9.79 0.24
CA CYS A 117 -0.97 -8.65 0.34
C CYS A 117 -0.68 -8.35 1.81
N PHE A 118 0.47 -8.76 2.31
CA PHE A 118 0.71 -8.72 3.75
C PHE A 118 2.17 -8.50 4.13
N ALA A 119 2.34 -7.94 5.31
CA ALA A 119 3.56 -7.99 6.10
C ALA A 119 3.21 -8.47 7.50
N PHE A 120 4.07 -9.28 8.10
CA PHE A 120 3.79 -9.85 9.42
C PHE A 120 5.04 -9.93 10.30
N ILE A 121 4.80 -9.94 11.60
CA ILE A 121 5.78 -10.22 12.64
C ILE A 121 5.11 -11.17 13.63
N TYR A 122 5.67 -12.36 13.81
CA TYR A 122 5.18 -13.41 14.68
C TYR A 122 6.24 -13.81 15.71
N PHE A 123 5.97 -13.56 16.98
CA PHE A 123 6.80 -13.99 18.09
C PHE A 123 6.27 -15.29 18.69
N GLN A 124 7.07 -16.35 18.61
CA GLN A 124 6.76 -17.63 19.24
C GLN A 124 7.40 -17.69 20.62
N LYS A 125 6.56 -17.68 21.67
CA LYS A 125 7.03 -17.55 23.06
C LYS A 125 7.85 -18.76 23.51
N LYS A 126 7.41 -19.97 23.15
CA LYS A 126 8.04 -21.23 23.54
C LYS A 126 9.53 -21.30 23.19
N THR A 127 9.92 -20.69 22.08
CA THR A 127 11.29 -20.73 21.53
C THR A 127 11.98 -19.36 21.57
N ASN A 128 11.33 -18.34 22.16
CA ASN A 128 11.73 -16.93 22.10
C ASN A 128 12.20 -16.51 20.69
N SER A 129 11.54 -17.02 19.65
CA SER A 129 11.91 -16.79 18.25
C SER A 129 10.93 -15.83 17.59
N LEU A 130 11.44 -14.95 16.74
CA LEU A 130 10.65 -13.99 15.98
C LEU A 130 10.72 -14.33 14.49
N TYR A 131 9.58 -14.66 13.88
CA TYR A 131 9.43 -14.87 12.45
C TYR A 131 8.84 -13.62 11.81
N TYR A 132 9.40 -13.15 10.72
CA TYR A 132 8.89 -11.96 10.04
C TYR A 132 9.16 -12.02 8.55
N GLY A 133 8.28 -11.37 7.79
CA GLY A 133 8.31 -11.44 6.35
C GLY A 133 7.19 -10.65 5.70
N ARG A 134 7.16 -10.72 4.37
CA ARG A 134 6.17 -10.07 3.52
C ARG A 134 5.58 -11.08 2.55
N ASP A 135 4.46 -10.72 1.92
CA ASP A 135 3.97 -11.41 0.74
C ASP A 135 5.01 -11.35 -0.36
N ARG A 136 5.00 -12.36 -1.24
CA ARG A 136 6.02 -12.55 -2.28
C ARG A 136 6.20 -11.31 -3.18
N LEU A 137 5.14 -10.55 -3.43
CA LEU A 137 5.18 -9.33 -4.25
C LEU A 137 5.59 -8.07 -3.48
N GLY A 138 5.78 -8.16 -2.16
CA GLY A 138 6.20 -7.03 -1.32
C GLY A 138 5.19 -5.88 -1.29
N ARG A 139 3.88 -6.18 -1.39
CA ARG A 139 2.82 -5.16 -1.53
C ARG A 139 2.60 -4.32 -0.27
N ARG A 140 3.01 -4.83 0.89
CA ARG A 140 2.96 -4.12 2.16
C ARG A 140 4.38 -3.89 2.65
N SER A 141 4.71 -2.63 2.96
CA SER A 141 6.04 -2.29 3.43
C SER A 141 6.35 -2.90 4.79
N LEU A 142 7.56 -3.44 4.92
CA LEU A 142 8.19 -3.78 6.18
C LEU A 142 9.67 -3.43 6.05
N LEU A 143 10.05 -2.39 6.75
CA LEU A 143 11.41 -1.88 6.80
C LEU A 143 12.15 -2.51 7.97
N TYR A 144 13.46 -2.68 7.84
CA TYR A 144 14.33 -3.06 8.94
C TYR A 144 15.48 -2.08 9.10
N SER A 145 15.92 -1.90 10.34
CA SER A 145 17.16 -1.20 10.68
C SER A 145 17.91 -2.02 11.73
N THR A 146 19.20 -2.25 11.50
CA THR A 146 20.15 -2.84 12.46
C THR A 146 21.28 -1.85 12.77
N GLU A 147 21.08 -0.57 12.43
CA GLU A 147 22.08 0.46 12.69
C GLU A 147 22.21 0.68 14.20
N THR A 148 23.44 0.62 14.68
CA THR A 148 23.76 0.87 16.08
C THR A 148 24.15 2.33 16.26
N ASP A 149 23.27 3.11 16.87
CA ASP A 149 23.62 4.44 17.39
C ASP A 149 24.22 4.28 18.80
N PRO A 150 25.45 4.76 19.08
CA PRO A 150 26.06 4.72 20.41
C PRO A 150 25.21 5.34 21.53
N GLN A 151 24.29 6.24 21.19
CA GLN A 151 23.36 6.87 22.14
C GLN A 151 22.03 6.11 22.27
N SER A 152 21.78 5.13 21.41
CA SER A 152 20.57 4.31 21.42
C SER A 152 20.81 2.95 22.06
N ASN A 153 19.80 2.45 22.77
CA ASN A 153 19.75 1.07 23.26
C ASN A 153 19.11 0.11 22.24
N ILE A 154 18.78 0.58 21.04
CA ILE A 154 18.13 -0.22 20.00
C ILE A 154 19.17 -1.09 19.28
N LYS A 155 18.82 -2.36 19.09
CA LYS A 155 19.61 -3.33 18.31
C LYS A 155 18.99 -3.61 16.95
N MET A 156 17.66 -3.63 16.89
CA MET A 156 16.94 -3.87 15.65
C MET A 156 15.55 -3.25 15.71
N ILE A 157 15.11 -2.68 14.60
CA ILE A 157 13.72 -2.25 14.39
C ILE A 157 13.19 -2.95 13.14
N LEU A 158 11.96 -3.45 13.22
CA LEU A 158 11.13 -3.77 12.07
C LEU A 158 9.92 -2.84 12.11
N SER A 159 9.60 -2.13 11.03
CA SER A 159 8.46 -1.22 11.04
C SER A 159 7.89 -1.00 9.63
N SER A 160 6.58 -0.80 9.52
CA SER A 160 5.96 -0.43 8.24
C SER A 160 6.39 0.95 7.71
N VAL A 161 7.01 1.79 8.55
CA VAL A 161 7.53 3.13 8.21
C VAL A 161 8.76 3.45 9.05
N GLN A 162 9.58 4.38 8.59
CA GLN A 162 10.71 4.88 9.37
C GLN A 162 10.22 5.63 10.62
N LEU A 163 10.77 5.28 11.80
CA LEU A 163 10.32 5.81 13.10
C LEU A 163 11.35 6.71 13.79
N ASN A 164 12.55 6.80 13.22
CA ASN A 164 13.65 7.59 13.74
C ASN A 164 14.66 7.88 12.62
N ASN A 165 15.76 8.57 12.97
CA ASN A 165 16.77 8.99 11.99
C ASN A 165 17.77 7.89 11.61
N LEU A 166 17.57 6.65 12.06
CA LEU A 166 18.38 5.53 11.61
C LEU A 166 18.13 5.26 10.12
N SER A 167 19.08 4.60 9.49
CA SER A 167 18.95 4.08 8.14
C SER A 167 18.08 2.83 8.13
N TYR A 168 17.10 2.81 7.24
CA TYR A 168 16.20 1.69 7.02
C TYR A 168 16.38 1.13 5.63
N SER A 169 16.25 -0.19 5.50
CA SER A 169 16.14 -0.89 4.23
C SER A 169 14.81 -1.63 4.16
N GLU A 170 14.23 -1.74 2.97
CA GLU A 170 13.05 -2.59 2.76
C GLU A 170 13.45 -4.06 2.91
N LEU A 171 12.67 -4.85 3.65
CA LEU A 171 12.94 -6.26 3.90
C LEU A 171 12.78 -7.08 2.61
N ASP A 172 13.57 -8.12 2.36
CA ASP A 172 13.34 -9.00 1.19
C ASP A 172 11.95 -9.68 1.28
N SER A 173 11.21 -9.74 0.16
CA SER A 173 9.90 -10.40 0.06
C SER A 173 9.97 -11.89 -0.30
N ASN A 174 11.15 -12.40 -0.65
CA ASN A 174 11.31 -13.78 -1.12
C ASN A 174 11.82 -14.75 -0.03
N ILE A 175 12.03 -14.25 1.18
CA ILE A 175 12.66 -15.00 2.27
C ILE A 175 11.85 -14.80 3.56
N LEU A 176 11.62 -15.90 4.29
CA LEU A 176 11.16 -15.85 5.67
C LEU A 176 12.36 -15.62 6.59
N HIS A 177 12.29 -14.59 7.42
CA HIS A 177 13.36 -14.26 8.35
C HIS A 177 13.01 -14.78 9.74
N LYS A 178 13.99 -15.35 10.44
CA LYS A 178 13.84 -15.79 11.84
C LYS A 178 14.93 -15.16 12.69
N LEU A 179 14.55 -14.41 13.71
CA LEU A 179 15.46 -13.97 14.76
C LEU A 179 15.36 -14.94 15.94
N THR A 180 16.50 -15.48 16.35
CA THR A 180 16.63 -16.38 17.50
C THR A 180 17.53 -15.73 18.54
N VAL A 181 17.07 -15.66 19.80
CA VAL A 181 17.90 -15.19 20.90
C VAL A 181 18.83 -16.30 21.38
N ILE A 182 20.09 -15.95 21.62
CA ILE A 182 21.10 -16.83 22.17
C ILE A 182 21.29 -16.43 23.63
N GLU A 183 20.72 -17.23 24.54
CA GLU A 183 20.72 -16.91 25.98
C GLU A 183 22.13 -16.89 26.59
N ALA A 184 23.01 -17.77 26.10
CA ALA A 184 24.34 -17.99 26.67
C ALA A 184 25.25 -16.76 26.67
N ASP A 185 25.11 -15.88 25.67
CA ASP A 185 25.93 -14.68 25.49
C ASP A 185 25.09 -13.39 25.38
N HIS A 186 23.78 -13.48 25.62
CA HIS A 186 22.83 -12.38 25.47
C HIS A 186 22.86 -11.73 24.07
N THR A 187 23.05 -12.54 23.03
CA THR A 187 23.03 -12.10 21.63
C THR A 187 21.79 -12.61 20.89
N TYR A 188 21.73 -12.32 19.59
CA TYR A 188 20.73 -12.85 18.68
C TYR A 188 21.36 -13.17 17.34
N ARG A 189 20.75 -14.11 16.63
CA ARG A 189 21.08 -14.46 15.25
C ARG A 189 19.85 -14.30 14.36
N ILE A 190 20.08 -13.91 13.11
CA ILE A 190 19.04 -13.89 12.08
C ILE A 190 19.34 -15.03 11.11
N ASP A 191 18.39 -15.95 11.00
CA ASP A 191 18.38 -17.06 10.05
C ASP A 191 17.44 -16.70 8.88
N PHE A 192 17.82 -17.14 7.68
CA PHE A 192 17.09 -16.88 6.43
C PHE A 192 16.54 -18.21 5.91
N ILE A 193 15.21 -18.32 5.83
CA ILE A 193 14.50 -19.52 5.43
C ILE A 193 13.85 -19.23 4.06
N PRO A 194 14.38 -19.77 2.95
CA PRO A 194 13.77 -19.58 1.63
C PRO A 194 12.35 -20.16 1.59
N TYR A 195 11.44 -19.44 0.94
CA TYR A 195 10.07 -19.94 0.76
C TYR A 195 10.03 -21.18 -0.12
N VAL A 196 9.10 -22.08 0.18
CA VAL A 196 8.97 -23.38 -0.48
C VAL A 196 7.93 -23.28 -1.61
N ASN A 197 8.18 -22.51 -2.68
CA ASN A 197 7.28 -22.52 -3.84
C ASN A 197 7.88 -21.98 -5.15
N HIS A 198 8.07 -22.85 -6.15
CA HIS A 198 8.68 -22.51 -7.44
C HIS A 198 7.78 -21.73 -8.41
N SER A 199 6.46 -21.72 -8.22
CA SER A 199 5.53 -21.16 -9.21
C SER A 199 5.50 -19.62 -9.19
N ILE A 200 5.54 -19.01 -7.99
CA ILE A 200 5.60 -17.55 -7.85
C ILE A 200 7.03 -17.04 -8.08
N ASP A 201 8.06 -17.83 -7.76
CA ASP A 201 9.45 -17.54 -8.14
C ASP A 201 9.56 -17.25 -9.63
N ARG A 202 8.83 -18.00 -10.48
CA ARG A 202 8.78 -17.71 -11.92
C ARG A 202 8.20 -16.33 -12.22
N ILE A 203 7.10 -15.92 -11.59
CA ILE A 203 6.48 -14.61 -11.85
C ILE A 203 7.38 -13.46 -11.39
N ILE A 204 8.09 -13.64 -10.28
CA ILE A 204 8.93 -12.60 -9.66
C ILE A 204 10.29 -12.49 -10.34
N HIS A 205 10.85 -13.60 -10.80
CA HIS A 205 12.19 -13.65 -11.40
C HIS A 205 12.17 -13.69 -12.92
N ALA A 206 11.02 -13.96 -13.57
CA ALA A 206 10.93 -13.86 -15.01
C ALA A 206 11.10 -12.38 -15.43
N PRO A 207 11.91 -12.11 -16.46
CA PRO A 207 11.91 -10.82 -17.12
C PRO A 207 10.47 -10.45 -17.53
N PRO A 208 10.06 -9.18 -17.38
CA PRO A 208 8.72 -8.73 -17.76
C PRO A 208 8.31 -9.18 -19.16
N ASP A 209 9.24 -9.17 -20.11
CA ASP A 209 9.02 -9.56 -21.50
C ASP A 209 8.60 -11.03 -21.64
N ILE A 210 9.16 -11.93 -20.83
CA ILE A 210 8.79 -13.35 -20.83
C ILE A 210 7.38 -13.52 -20.31
N LEU A 211 7.07 -12.87 -19.19
CA LEU A 211 5.73 -12.94 -18.59
C LEU A 211 4.68 -12.36 -19.53
N LEU A 212 5.00 -11.26 -20.20
CA LEU A 212 4.14 -10.64 -21.22
C LEU A 212 3.89 -11.58 -22.39
N ASN A 213 4.93 -12.21 -22.95
CA ASN A 213 4.78 -13.17 -24.04
C ASN A 213 3.93 -14.39 -23.64
N GLU A 214 4.06 -14.89 -22.41
CA GLU A 214 3.23 -15.97 -21.89
C GLU A 214 1.76 -15.54 -21.75
N LEU A 215 1.51 -14.35 -21.21
CA LEU A 215 0.17 -13.78 -21.09
C LEU A 215 -0.44 -13.48 -22.47
N GLU A 216 0.35 -13.02 -23.43
CA GLU A 216 -0.05 -12.77 -24.82
C GLU A 216 -0.41 -14.05 -25.58
N SER A 217 0.32 -15.14 -25.31
CA SER A 217 0.03 -16.45 -25.90
C SER A 217 -1.10 -17.20 -25.19
N ASN A 218 -1.46 -16.83 -23.96
CA ASN A 218 -2.56 -17.44 -23.23
C ASN A 218 -3.93 -16.92 -23.73
N SER A 219 -4.60 -17.75 -24.55
CA SER A 219 -5.90 -17.41 -25.14
C SER A 219 -7.01 -17.12 -24.12
N GLU A 220 -7.02 -17.78 -22.97
CA GLU A 220 -8.02 -17.55 -21.91
C GLU A 220 -7.82 -16.17 -21.27
N PHE A 221 -6.57 -15.84 -20.92
CA PHE A 221 -6.21 -14.52 -20.40
C PHE A 221 -6.54 -13.41 -21.40
N GLN A 222 -6.21 -13.60 -22.68
CA GLN A 222 -6.52 -12.63 -23.74
C GLN A 222 -8.03 -12.40 -23.88
N ASN A 223 -8.83 -13.48 -23.85
CA ASN A 223 -10.29 -13.39 -23.91
C ASN A 223 -10.87 -12.68 -22.68
N ALA A 224 -10.39 -13.01 -21.48
CA ALA A 224 -10.80 -12.36 -20.24
C ALA A 224 -10.44 -10.86 -20.24
N SER A 225 -9.20 -10.52 -20.61
CA SER A 225 -8.71 -9.14 -20.70
C SER A 225 -9.52 -8.31 -21.70
N LYS A 226 -9.78 -8.84 -22.90
CA LYS A 226 -10.61 -8.18 -23.92
C LYS A 226 -12.03 -7.97 -23.43
N THR A 227 -12.61 -8.97 -22.77
CA THR A 227 -13.97 -8.89 -22.21
C THR A 227 -14.03 -7.82 -21.12
N PHE A 228 -13.06 -7.79 -20.22
CA PHE A 228 -12.95 -6.80 -19.15
C PHE A 228 -12.82 -5.38 -19.72
N LEU A 229 -11.93 -5.17 -20.69
CA LEU A 229 -11.74 -3.88 -21.35
C LEU A 229 -13.02 -3.39 -22.04
N ASN A 230 -13.74 -4.27 -22.72
CA ASN A 230 -15.03 -3.95 -23.35
C ASN A 230 -16.07 -3.52 -22.31
N GLN A 231 -16.15 -4.21 -21.17
CA GLN A 231 -17.08 -3.84 -20.11
C GLN A 231 -16.75 -2.47 -19.51
N LEU A 232 -15.46 -2.18 -19.28
CA LEU A 232 -15.01 -0.87 -18.81
C LEU A 232 -15.34 0.22 -19.84
N GLN A 233 -15.05 0.00 -21.13
CA GLN A 233 -15.35 0.95 -22.19
C GLN A 233 -16.86 1.24 -22.27
N ASN A 234 -17.71 0.20 -22.22
CA ASN A 234 -19.16 0.36 -22.20
C ASN A 234 -19.65 1.13 -20.96
N ALA A 235 -19.04 0.90 -19.80
CA ALA A 235 -19.36 1.61 -18.57
C ALA A 235 -18.99 3.10 -18.66
N VAL A 236 -17.82 3.43 -19.22
CA VAL A 236 -17.39 4.81 -19.48
C VAL A 236 -18.32 5.45 -20.51
N GLN A 237 -18.61 4.77 -21.62
CA GLN A 237 -19.42 5.29 -22.71
C GLN A 237 -20.81 5.75 -22.27
N ARG A 238 -21.50 4.96 -21.44
CA ARG A 238 -22.80 5.33 -20.89
C ARG A 238 -22.79 6.64 -20.11
N ARG A 239 -21.65 7.01 -19.52
CA ARG A 239 -21.50 8.23 -18.71
C ARG A 239 -21.11 9.45 -19.53
N VAL A 240 -20.41 9.26 -20.66
CA VAL A 240 -19.81 10.38 -21.41
C VAL A 240 -20.54 10.74 -22.70
N ILE A 241 -21.26 9.80 -23.33
CA ILE A 241 -21.88 10.05 -24.65
C ILE A 241 -23.07 11.02 -24.59
N ASN A 242 -23.73 11.13 -23.44
CA ASN A 242 -24.89 11.99 -23.23
C ASN A 242 -24.53 13.36 -22.67
N ILE A 243 -23.24 13.73 -22.64
CA ILE A 243 -22.81 15.05 -22.21
C ILE A 243 -23.32 16.09 -23.23
N PRO A 244 -24.06 17.14 -22.79
CA PRO A 244 -24.62 18.13 -23.69
C PRO A 244 -23.58 18.77 -24.60
N SER A 245 -23.91 18.98 -25.87
CA SER A 245 -22.99 19.50 -26.90
C SER A 245 -22.48 20.92 -26.65
N LEU A 246 -23.15 21.69 -25.79
CA LEU A 246 -22.76 23.05 -25.39
C LEU A 246 -22.43 23.08 -23.90
N CYS A 247 -21.31 23.71 -23.53
CA CYS A 247 -21.04 24.02 -22.13
C CYS A 247 -22.03 25.07 -21.61
N ARG A 248 -22.13 25.23 -20.28
CA ARG A 248 -23.06 26.15 -19.63
C ARG A 248 -22.94 27.60 -20.16
N GLN A 249 -21.71 28.08 -20.37
CA GLN A 249 -21.44 29.44 -20.86
C GLN A 249 -21.88 29.60 -22.32
N CYS A 250 -21.51 28.66 -23.20
CA CYS A 250 -21.91 28.69 -24.61
C CYS A 250 -23.43 28.57 -24.75
N LYS A 251 -24.09 27.75 -23.91
CA LYS A 251 -25.55 27.64 -23.90
C LYS A 251 -26.21 28.97 -23.49
N GLN A 252 -25.75 29.59 -22.40
CA GLN A 252 -26.26 30.91 -21.97
C GLN A 252 -26.06 31.99 -23.03
N PHE A 253 -24.91 31.97 -23.73
CA PHE A 253 -24.68 32.89 -24.84
C PHE A 253 -25.60 32.60 -26.03
N ALA A 254 -25.82 31.34 -26.40
CA ALA A 254 -26.73 30.95 -27.48
C ALA A 254 -28.18 31.40 -27.18
N ASP A 255 -28.62 31.22 -25.93
CA ASP A 255 -29.95 31.60 -25.47
C ASP A 255 -30.14 33.13 -25.52
N SER A 256 -29.10 33.93 -25.21
CA SER A 256 -29.19 35.40 -25.20
C SER A 256 -29.27 36.03 -26.60
N ILE A 257 -28.75 35.34 -27.61
CA ILE A 257 -28.73 35.79 -29.01
C ILE A 257 -29.81 35.10 -29.86
N LEU A 258 -30.65 34.24 -29.27
CA LEU A 258 -31.72 33.46 -29.90
C LEU A 258 -31.29 32.71 -31.17
N ARG A 259 -30.02 32.30 -31.26
CA ARG A 259 -29.49 31.50 -32.38
C ARG A 259 -28.71 30.28 -31.88
N PRO A 260 -28.88 29.10 -32.49
CA PRO A 260 -28.12 27.92 -32.12
C PRO A 260 -26.63 28.10 -32.46
N LEU A 261 -25.75 27.67 -31.56
CA LEU A 261 -24.32 27.58 -31.84
C LEU A 261 -24.00 26.22 -32.47
N ASN A 262 -23.13 26.21 -33.49
CA ASN A 262 -22.62 25.00 -34.12
C ASN A 262 -21.50 24.36 -33.27
N GLY A 263 -21.85 24.00 -32.02
CA GLY A 263 -20.96 23.33 -31.09
C GLY A 263 -20.13 24.26 -30.19
N CYS A 264 -19.31 23.63 -29.35
CA CYS A 264 -18.51 24.28 -28.32
C CYS A 264 -17.08 23.69 -28.37
N GLN A 265 -16.06 24.56 -28.36
CA GLN A 265 -14.64 24.13 -28.31
C GLN A 265 -14.11 23.93 -26.89
N HIS A 266 -14.90 24.26 -25.86
CA HIS A 266 -14.54 23.95 -24.48
C HIS A 266 -14.69 22.45 -24.23
N ALA A 267 -13.75 21.89 -23.46
CA ALA A 267 -13.88 20.56 -22.92
C ALA A 267 -15.14 20.48 -22.05
N LYS A 268 -15.89 19.40 -22.26
CA LYS A 268 -17.16 19.15 -21.57
C LYS A 268 -16.99 18.13 -20.45
N LEU A 269 -15.86 17.43 -20.47
CA LEU A 269 -15.51 16.38 -19.54
C LEU A 269 -14.12 16.67 -18.97
N ALA A 270 -13.99 16.41 -17.68
CA ALA A 270 -12.74 16.50 -16.96
C ALA A 270 -12.49 15.22 -16.15
N ILE A 271 -11.23 14.80 -16.06
CA ILE A 271 -10.79 13.63 -15.31
C ILE A 271 -9.84 14.12 -14.22
N LEU A 272 -10.14 13.78 -12.97
CA LEU A 272 -9.20 13.93 -11.87
C LEU A 272 -8.03 12.97 -12.10
N PHE A 273 -6.91 13.51 -12.55
CA PHE A 273 -5.77 12.78 -13.03
C PHE A 273 -4.69 12.75 -11.95
N SER A 274 -4.52 11.61 -11.29
CA SER A 274 -3.48 11.43 -10.26
C SER A 274 -2.16 10.94 -10.83
N GLY A 275 -2.10 10.63 -12.14
CA GLY A 275 -0.97 9.92 -12.76
C GLY A 275 -0.94 8.42 -12.47
N GLY A 276 -1.90 7.90 -11.70
CA GLY A 276 -2.01 6.46 -11.42
C GLY A 276 -2.60 5.66 -12.58
N ILE A 277 -2.53 4.33 -12.46
CA ILE A 277 -3.05 3.40 -13.47
C ILE A 277 -4.55 3.63 -13.74
N ASP A 278 -5.36 3.81 -12.69
CA ASP A 278 -6.82 3.97 -12.82
C ASP A 278 -7.19 5.22 -13.61
N SER A 279 -6.63 6.39 -13.25
CA SER A 279 -6.89 7.64 -13.96
C SER A 279 -6.37 7.61 -15.40
N THR A 280 -5.29 6.88 -15.65
CA THR A 280 -4.71 6.70 -16.99
C THR A 280 -5.58 5.82 -17.87
N VAL A 281 -6.05 4.69 -17.32
CA VAL A 281 -6.99 3.79 -18.01
C VAL A 281 -8.30 4.52 -18.30
N LEU A 282 -8.86 5.26 -17.34
CA LEU A 282 -10.05 6.07 -17.55
C LEU A 282 -9.85 7.13 -18.64
N ALA A 283 -8.73 7.86 -18.62
CA ALA A 283 -8.41 8.84 -19.66
C ALA A 283 -8.34 8.20 -21.05
N SER A 284 -7.67 7.06 -21.17
CA SER A 284 -7.59 6.31 -22.43
C SER A 284 -8.95 5.81 -22.91
N LEU A 285 -9.80 5.30 -22.00
CA LEU A 285 -11.13 4.81 -22.36
C LEU A 285 -12.06 5.92 -22.81
N VAL A 286 -12.02 7.08 -22.13
CA VAL A 286 -12.79 8.26 -22.52
C VAL A 286 -12.38 8.73 -23.92
N ASP A 287 -11.08 8.79 -24.18
CA ASP A 287 -10.53 9.19 -25.48
C ASP A 287 -10.98 8.29 -26.65
N ARG A 288 -11.13 6.98 -26.40
CA ARG A 288 -11.64 6.02 -27.40
C ARG A 288 -13.13 6.19 -27.70
N VAL A 289 -13.88 6.77 -26.77
CA VAL A 289 -15.34 6.87 -26.88
C VAL A 289 -15.79 8.24 -27.41
N LEU A 290 -15.10 9.31 -27.01
CA LEU A 290 -15.46 10.65 -27.45
C LEU A 290 -15.03 10.92 -28.89
N PRO A 291 -15.70 11.85 -29.60
CA PRO A 291 -15.26 12.29 -30.92
C PRO A 291 -13.82 12.79 -30.89
N ILE A 292 -13.05 12.53 -31.95
CA ILE A 292 -11.62 12.86 -32.03
C ILE A 292 -11.29 14.35 -31.79
N ASN A 293 -12.26 15.23 -32.08
CA ASN A 293 -12.14 16.68 -31.94
C ASN A 293 -12.62 17.20 -30.57
N GLU A 294 -13.12 16.32 -29.70
CA GLU A 294 -13.63 16.71 -28.39
C GLU A 294 -12.49 16.71 -27.35
N PRO A 295 -12.12 17.87 -26.78
CA PRO A 295 -11.05 17.93 -25.80
C PRO A 295 -11.51 17.37 -24.44
N ILE A 296 -10.59 16.70 -23.75
CA ILE A 296 -10.74 16.16 -22.40
C ILE A 296 -9.81 16.93 -21.47
N ASP A 297 -10.34 17.46 -20.38
CA ASP A 297 -9.52 18.12 -19.38
C ASP A 297 -8.93 17.08 -18.43
N LEU A 298 -7.60 16.98 -18.35
CA LEU A 298 -6.93 16.22 -17.28
C LEU A 298 -6.58 17.18 -16.16
N LEU A 299 -7.15 16.92 -14.99
CA LEU A 299 -7.08 17.73 -13.80
C LEU A 299 -6.11 17.11 -12.81
N ASN A 300 -4.86 17.58 -12.79
CA ASN A 300 -3.87 17.04 -11.87
C ASN A 300 -4.34 17.16 -10.43
N VAL A 301 -4.35 16.05 -9.69
CA VAL A 301 -4.68 16.05 -8.26
C VAL A 301 -3.40 15.90 -7.46
N ALA A 302 -3.04 16.95 -6.71
CA ALA A 302 -1.90 16.93 -5.80
C ALA A 302 -2.36 17.15 -4.36
N PHE A 303 -1.75 16.40 -3.43
CA PHE A 303 -1.93 16.61 -2.00
C PHE A 303 -0.83 17.55 -1.49
N PHE A 304 -1.24 18.69 -0.92
CA PHE A 304 -0.32 19.64 -0.29
C PHE A 304 0.25 19.04 1.00
N SER A 305 1.57 18.90 1.09
CA SER A 305 2.27 18.64 2.36
C SER A 305 3.07 19.89 2.73
N ALA A 306 2.80 20.45 3.90
CA ALA A 306 3.50 21.63 4.42
C ALA A 306 4.95 21.35 4.83
N VAL A 307 5.42 20.10 4.71
CA VAL A 307 6.72 19.65 5.21
C VAL A 307 7.38 18.75 4.16
N SER A 308 8.62 19.09 3.79
CA SER A 308 9.55 18.46 2.83
C SER A 308 9.39 18.80 1.33
N ALA A 309 10.53 18.96 0.68
CA ALA A 309 10.67 19.45 -0.69
C ALA A 309 9.88 18.59 -1.70
N PRO A 310 9.26 19.19 -2.73
CA PRO A 310 8.39 18.45 -3.63
C PRO A 310 9.19 17.53 -4.58
N PRO A 311 8.79 16.26 -4.79
CA PRO A 311 9.28 15.44 -5.92
C PRO A 311 9.07 16.12 -7.28
N ALA A 312 9.79 15.67 -8.30
CA ALA A 312 9.93 16.37 -9.58
C ALA A 312 8.59 16.62 -10.32
N ASP A 313 7.60 15.75 -10.14
CA ASP A 313 6.22 15.90 -10.62
C ASP A 313 5.51 17.13 -10.02
N ARG A 314 5.90 17.54 -8.81
CA ARG A 314 5.36 18.69 -8.08
C ARG A 314 6.05 20.02 -8.40
N GLN A 315 7.19 20.03 -9.11
CA GLN A 315 7.83 21.28 -9.55
C GLN A 315 7.03 21.96 -10.67
N THR A 316 6.41 21.17 -11.55
CA THR A 316 5.54 21.64 -12.63
C THR A 316 4.31 22.39 -12.08
N GLY A 317 3.71 21.88 -11.00
CA GLY A 317 2.58 22.52 -10.32
C GLY A 317 2.93 23.86 -9.65
N ASN A 318 4.15 24.02 -9.10
CA ASN A 318 4.57 25.25 -8.41
C ASN A 318 4.86 26.42 -9.37
N ILE A 319 5.37 26.15 -10.58
CA ILE A 319 5.61 27.20 -11.60
C ILE A 319 4.27 27.82 -12.07
N CYS A 320 3.18 27.04 -12.10
CA CYS A 320 1.84 27.54 -12.44
C CYS A 320 1.18 28.41 -11.36
N ILE A 321 1.56 28.26 -10.09
CA ILE A 321 1.04 29.09 -8.97
C ILE A 321 1.46 30.56 -9.15
N ILE A 322 2.66 30.82 -9.68
CA ILE A 322 3.16 32.18 -9.90
C ILE A 322 2.38 32.89 -11.02
N LEU A 323 1.84 32.13 -12.00
CA LEU A 323 1.12 32.68 -13.14
C LEU A 323 -0.38 32.93 -12.88
N SER A 324 -0.95 32.39 -11.80
CA SER A 324 -2.40 32.42 -11.52
C SER A 324 -2.82 33.39 -10.40
N GLN A 325 -1.89 34.14 -9.80
CA GLN A 325 -2.20 35.16 -8.81
C GLN A 325 -2.82 36.42 -9.45
N GLN A 326 -4.12 36.38 -9.71
CA GLN A 326 -4.99 37.56 -9.80
C GLN A 326 -5.88 37.59 -8.54
N PRO A 327 -6.07 38.75 -7.90
CA PRO A 327 -6.68 38.83 -6.58
C PRO A 327 -8.20 38.70 -6.66
N GLY A 328 -8.75 37.61 -6.11
CA GLY A 328 -10.19 37.49 -5.93
C GLY A 328 -10.66 36.10 -5.52
N ARG A 329 -10.97 35.97 -4.22
CA ARG A 329 -11.74 34.92 -3.52
C ARG A 329 -10.93 33.79 -2.89
N ASP A 330 -10.99 33.79 -1.56
CA ASP A 330 -10.74 32.63 -0.69
C ASP A 330 -11.51 31.40 -1.18
N GLN A 331 -10.78 30.37 -1.59
CA GLN A 331 -11.26 28.99 -1.63
C GLN A 331 -10.14 28.04 -1.20
N LYS A 332 -10.44 27.20 -0.20
CA LYS A 332 -9.69 25.97 0.06
C LYS A 332 -9.82 25.10 -1.20
N THR A 333 -8.77 25.01 -2.01
CA THR A 333 -8.85 24.40 -3.34
C THR A 333 -7.81 23.28 -3.44
N ALA A 334 -8.27 22.06 -3.73
CA ALA A 334 -7.43 21.05 -4.38
C ALA A 334 -6.96 21.66 -5.71
N LEU A 335 -5.64 21.75 -5.90
CA LEU A 335 -5.05 22.29 -7.12
C LEU A 335 -5.53 21.46 -8.31
N ILE A 336 -6.06 22.13 -9.33
CA ILE A 336 -6.59 21.54 -10.56
C ILE A 336 -5.83 22.20 -11.71
N GLU A 337 -4.86 21.50 -12.29
CA GLU A 337 -4.15 21.94 -13.50
C GLU A 337 -4.87 21.42 -14.75
N LYS A 338 -4.93 22.17 -15.84
CA LYS A 338 -5.68 21.82 -17.05
C LYS A 338 -4.71 21.58 -18.20
N ASN A 339 -4.22 20.35 -18.39
CA ASN A 339 -3.27 20.02 -19.46
C ASN A 339 -3.76 18.85 -20.32
N CYS A 340 -4.06 19.15 -21.59
CA CYS A 340 -3.73 18.38 -22.80
C CYS A 340 -4.63 18.85 -23.96
N ARG A 341 -4.01 19.29 -25.07
CA ARG A 341 -4.62 19.26 -26.40
C ARG A 341 -3.82 18.26 -27.23
N ARG A 342 -4.50 17.37 -27.97
CA ARG A 342 -3.85 16.51 -28.97
C ARG A 342 -3.15 17.38 -30.01
N SER A 343 -1.91 17.05 -30.32
CA SER A 343 -1.24 17.57 -31.52
C SER A 343 -1.92 17.00 -32.77
N PRO A 344 -2.04 17.81 -33.86
CA PRO A 344 -2.79 17.46 -35.06
C PRO A 344 -2.25 16.24 -35.81
#